data_AF-A0A970BP24-F1
#
_entry.id   AF-A0A970BP24-F1
#
_cell.length_a   1.000
_cell.length_b   1.000
_cell.length_c   1.000
_cell.angle_alpha   90.00
_cell.angle_beta   90.00
_cell.angle_gamma   90.00
#
_symmetry.space_group_name_H-M   'P 1'
#
loop_
_entity.id
_entity.type
_entity.pdbx_description
1 polymer ?
#
loop_
_entity_poly.entity_id
_entity_poly.type
_entity_poly.pdbx_seq_one_letter_code
_entity_poly.pdbx_strand_id
1 'polypeptide(L)'
;MTVSNRFSAKSRQRVYVREANKLAFEEPGSFHNLNKLQLEEWDIPLEPNKALNLAENISDALVKYDQMEQVAKRLPGLDCGACGAPTCASLAEDIVRGLATETDCIFKLKDRIRAVAAEMIELENEMSRHAPLPGDNGSESVVKLAYQEKDNVELPSANNEATGQADTGKAEDVL
;
A
#
# COMPACT_ATOMS: atom_id res chain seq x y z
N MET A 1 -11.86 11.28 4.72
CA MET A 1 -10.70 11.75 5.50
C MET A 1 -9.62 10.69 5.43
N THR A 2 -8.47 10.99 4.83
CA THR A 2 -7.32 10.08 4.80
C THR A 2 -6.32 10.48 5.89
N VAL A 3 -5.90 9.52 6.69
CA VAL A 3 -4.90 9.69 7.73
C VAL A 3 -3.54 9.89 7.05
N SER A 4 -2.90 11.04 7.28
CA SER A 4 -1.65 11.47 6.63
C SER A 4 -0.51 10.43 6.69
N ASN A 5 -0.43 9.65 7.79
CA ASN A 5 0.53 8.56 7.92
C ASN A 5 -0.04 7.41 8.79
N ARG A 6 -0.24 6.23 8.18
CA ARG A 6 -0.79 5.04 8.86
C ARG A 6 0.08 4.55 10.02
N PHE A 7 1.41 4.66 9.89
CA PHE A 7 2.35 4.17 10.89
C PHE A 7 2.29 5.05 12.15
N SER A 8 2.32 6.37 11.96
CA SER A 8 2.18 7.33 13.05
C SER A 8 0.83 7.18 13.76
N ALA A 9 -0.26 7.02 12.99
CA ALA A 9 -1.59 6.82 13.56
C ALA A 9 -1.69 5.51 14.34
N LYS A 10 -1.17 4.40 13.80
CA LYS A 10 -1.14 3.11 14.49
C LYS A 10 -0.29 3.17 15.76
N SER A 11 0.86 3.83 15.73
CA SER A 11 1.70 4.02 16.92
C SER A 11 0.97 4.80 18.01
N ARG A 12 0.30 5.91 17.65
CA ARG A 12 -0.51 6.70 18.60
C ARG A 12 -1.69 5.91 19.15
N GLN A 13 -2.43 5.19 18.30
CA GLN A 13 -3.53 4.32 18.75
C GLN A 13 -3.06 3.27 19.75
N ARG A 14 -1.88 2.67 19.55
CA ARG A 14 -1.34 1.68 20.49
C ARG A 14 -1.06 2.27 21.88
N VAL A 15 -0.67 3.55 21.95
CA VAL A 15 -0.52 4.26 23.23
C VAL A 15 -1.87 4.37 23.93
N TYR A 16 -2.88 4.90 23.24
CA TYR A 16 -4.22 5.03 23.82
C TYR A 16 -4.84 3.69 24.22
N VAL A 17 -4.67 2.63 23.42
CA VAL A 17 -5.15 1.28 23.77
C VAL A 17 -4.44 0.74 25.01
N ARG A 18 -3.14 0.98 25.15
CA ARG A 18 -2.38 0.58 26.35
C ARG A 18 -2.83 1.36 27.58
N GLU A 19 -3.01 2.67 27.45
CA GLU A 19 -3.51 3.54 28.52
C GLU A 19 -4.93 3.13 28.93
N ALA A 20 -5.84 2.92 27.97
CA ALA A 20 -7.19 2.47 28.24
C ALA A 20 -7.23 1.11 28.94
N ASN A 21 -6.37 0.16 28.53
CA ASN A 21 -6.24 -1.11 29.24
C ASN A 21 -5.73 -0.91 30.67
N LYS A 22 -4.72 -0.06 30.87
CA LYS A 22 -4.20 0.25 32.20
C LYS A 22 -5.27 0.85 33.10
N LEU A 23 -6.03 1.83 32.60
CA LEU A 23 -7.16 2.44 33.30
C LEU A 23 -8.25 1.42 33.64
N ALA A 24 -8.54 0.49 32.73
CA ALA A 24 -9.49 -0.60 32.98
C ALA A 24 -9.04 -1.56 34.10
N PHE A 25 -7.72 -1.77 34.28
CA PHE A 25 -7.17 -2.57 35.37
C PHE A 25 -7.08 -1.81 36.69
N GLU A 26 -6.72 -0.53 36.67
CA GLU A 26 -6.54 0.30 37.87
C GLU A 26 -7.87 0.77 38.46
N GLU A 27 -8.87 1.04 37.63
CA GLU A 27 -10.22 1.45 38.05
C GLU A 27 -11.29 0.56 37.41
N PRO A 28 -11.43 -0.71 37.85
CA PRO A 28 -12.39 -1.65 37.27
C PRO A 28 -13.87 -1.23 37.38
N GLY A 29 -14.17 -0.21 38.20
CA GLY A 29 -15.51 0.38 38.34
C GLY A 29 -15.75 1.67 37.53
N SER A 30 -14.76 2.18 36.81
CA SER A 30 -14.85 3.38 35.95
C SER A 30 -15.64 3.10 34.65
N PHE A 31 -15.73 1.82 34.27
CA PHE A 31 -16.59 1.39 33.18
C PHE A 31 -18.06 1.48 33.60
N HIS A 32 -18.93 1.94 32.69
CA HIS A 32 -20.37 1.90 32.94
C HIS A 32 -20.79 0.48 33.31
N ASN A 33 -21.41 0.33 34.48
CA ASN A 33 -21.97 -0.94 34.90
C ASN A 33 -22.99 -1.36 33.84
N LEU A 34 -22.75 -2.48 33.17
CA LEU A 34 -23.61 -3.00 32.09
C LEU A 34 -25.06 -3.17 32.57
N ASN A 35 -25.28 -3.45 33.85
CA ASN A 35 -26.62 -3.56 34.45
C ASN A 35 -27.27 -2.19 34.76
N LYS A 36 -26.52 -1.08 34.67
CA LYS A 36 -27.02 0.30 34.77
C LYS A 36 -27.21 0.96 33.40
N LEU A 37 -26.69 0.36 32.33
CA LEU A 37 -27.01 0.78 30.97
C LEU A 37 -28.43 0.30 30.69
N GLN A 38 -29.36 1.25 30.54
CA GLN A 38 -30.65 0.98 29.93
C GLN A 38 -30.40 0.72 28.44
N LEU A 39 -30.07 -0.52 28.10
CA LEU A 39 -29.97 -0.99 26.73
C LEU A 39 -31.41 -1.14 26.22
N GLU A 40 -31.84 -0.21 25.39
CA GLU A 40 -33.08 -0.37 24.64
C GLU A 40 -32.89 -1.51 23.63
N GLU A 41 -33.90 -2.37 23.52
CA GLU A 41 -33.93 -3.36 22.44
C GLU A 41 -33.98 -2.61 21.12
N TRP A 42 -33.19 -3.05 20.15
CA TRP A 42 -33.20 -2.44 18.83
C TRP A 42 -34.58 -2.67 18.21
N ASP A 43 -35.25 -1.61 17.79
CA ASP A 43 -36.54 -1.70 17.09
C ASP A 43 -36.42 -2.48 15.76
N ILE A 44 -35.19 -2.65 15.27
CA ILE A 44 -34.86 -3.28 13.99
C ILE A 44 -33.99 -4.52 14.25
N PRO A 45 -34.34 -5.69 13.69
CA PRO A 45 -33.50 -6.87 13.79
C PRO A 45 -32.14 -6.63 13.13
N LEU A 46 -31.08 -6.96 13.87
CA LEU A 46 -29.71 -6.89 13.39
C LEU A 46 -29.44 -8.01 12.37
N GLU A 47 -29.34 -7.64 11.10
CA GLU A 47 -28.92 -8.60 10.07
C GLU A 47 -27.42 -8.96 10.20
N PRO A 48 -27.02 -10.19 9.83
CA PRO A 48 -25.62 -10.58 9.83
C PRO A 48 -24.78 -9.67 8.93
N ASN A 49 -23.70 -9.13 9.49
CA ASN A 49 -22.77 -8.29 8.73
C ASN A 49 -21.96 -9.12 7.74
N LYS A 50 -22.20 -8.92 6.43
CA LYS A 50 -21.52 -9.62 5.34
C LYS A 50 -20.24 -8.93 4.87
N ALA A 51 -19.75 -7.88 5.54
CA ALA A 51 -18.60 -7.10 5.10
C ALA A 51 -17.33 -7.94 4.89
N LEU A 52 -17.15 -9.02 5.66
CA LEU A 52 -16.01 -9.93 5.57
C LEU A 52 -16.23 -11.11 4.60
N ASN A 53 -17.41 -11.22 3.98
CA ASN A 53 -17.69 -12.31 3.05
C ASN A 53 -17.19 -11.97 1.65
N LEU A 54 -16.36 -12.83 1.07
CA LEU A 54 -15.82 -12.67 -0.28
C LEU A 54 -16.82 -13.09 -1.39
N ALA A 55 -17.73 -14.02 -1.06
CA ALA A 55 -18.84 -14.45 -1.89
C ALA A 55 -19.99 -14.97 -1.03
N GLU A 56 -21.16 -15.23 -1.64
CA GLU A 56 -22.33 -15.80 -0.95
C GLU A 56 -22.15 -17.29 -0.62
N ASN A 57 -21.53 -18.05 -1.53
CA ASN A 57 -21.25 -19.47 -1.37
C ASN A 57 -19.79 -19.70 -1.00
N ILE A 58 -19.53 -20.73 -0.19
CA ILE A 58 -18.18 -21.11 0.25
C ILE A 58 -17.30 -21.50 -0.95
N SER A 59 -17.84 -22.26 -1.89
CA SER A 59 -17.10 -22.69 -3.09
C SER A 59 -16.59 -21.50 -3.91
N ASP A 60 -17.45 -20.51 -4.14
CA ASP A 60 -17.08 -19.29 -4.87
C ASP A 60 -16.08 -18.45 -4.06
N ALA A 61 -16.24 -18.39 -2.74
CA ALA A 61 -15.32 -17.69 -1.85
C ALA A 61 -13.91 -18.31 -1.90
N LEU A 62 -13.79 -19.63 -1.96
CA LEU A 62 -12.50 -20.31 -2.10
C LEU A 62 -11.82 -20.01 -3.43
N VAL A 63 -12.57 -20.02 -4.53
CA VAL A 63 -12.04 -19.66 -5.86
C VAL A 63 -11.57 -18.21 -5.88
N LYS A 64 -12.38 -17.28 -5.36
CA LYS A 64 -11.99 -15.88 -5.25
C LYS A 64 -10.79 -15.66 -4.32
N TYR A 65 -10.69 -16.44 -3.25
CA TYR A 65 -9.56 -16.35 -2.32
C TYR A 65 -8.25 -16.73 -3.02
N ASP A 66 -8.24 -17.81 -3.81
CA ASP A 66 -7.05 -18.20 -4.58
C ASP A 66 -6.67 -17.13 -5.62
N GLN A 67 -7.66 -16.59 -6.34
CA GLN A 67 -7.43 -15.47 -7.27
C GLN A 67 -6.86 -14.24 -6.55
N MET A 68 -7.37 -13.93 -5.35
CA MET A 68 -6.90 -12.80 -4.54
C MET A 68 -5.44 -13.01 -4.13
N GLU A 69 -5.04 -14.20 -3.70
CA GLU A 69 -3.63 -14.49 -3.40
C GLU A 69 -2.74 -14.32 -4.63
N GLN A 70 -3.18 -14.77 -5.80
CA GLN A 70 -2.42 -14.61 -7.04
C GLN A 70 -2.23 -13.13 -7.40
N VAL A 71 -3.29 -12.32 -7.28
CA VAL A 71 -3.20 -10.87 -7.51
C VAL A 71 -2.30 -10.21 -6.47
N ALA A 72 -2.44 -10.55 -5.19
CA ALA A 72 -1.63 -10.00 -4.11
C ALA A 72 -0.13 -10.28 -4.31
N LYS A 73 0.25 -11.46 -4.81
CA LYS A 73 1.63 -11.81 -5.16
C LYS A 73 2.19 -10.97 -6.32
N ARG A 74 1.34 -10.48 -7.22
CA ARG A 74 1.76 -9.57 -8.30
C ARG A 74 1.94 -8.13 -7.81
N LEU A 75 1.25 -7.72 -6.75
CA LEU A 75 1.36 -6.39 -6.16
C LEU A 75 2.66 -6.21 -5.37
N PRO A 76 3.13 -4.96 -5.15
CA PRO A 76 4.43 -4.70 -4.52
C PRO A 76 4.53 -5.05 -3.03
N GLY A 77 3.43 -5.32 -2.33
CA GLY A 77 3.43 -5.70 -0.91
C GLY A 77 3.87 -4.61 0.08
N LEU A 78 3.99 -3.35 -0.35
CA LEU A 78 4.44 -2.22 0.49
C LEU A 78 3.33 -1.64 1.38
N ASP A 79 2.06 -1.88 1.02
CA ASP A 79 0.89 -1.30 1.66
C ASP A 79 0.94 0.23 1.86
N CYS A 80 1.31 0.97 0.82
CA CYS A 80 1.44 2.43 0.89
C CYS A 80 0.10 3.18 0.87
N GLY A 81 -0.98 2.53 0.46
CA GLY A 81 -2.33 3.11 0.41
C GLY A 81 -2.57 4.17 -0.68
N ALA A 82 -1.66 4.32 -1.65
CA ALA A 82 -1.83 5.28 -2.74
C ALA A 82 -3.05 5.01 -3.64
N CYS A 83 -3.50 3.76 -3.71
CA CYS A 83 -4.72 3.35 -4.44
C CYS A 83 -6.01 3.52 -3.63
N GLY A 84 -5.94 4.02 -2.38
CA GLY A 84 -7.10 4.14 -1.48
C GLY A 84 -7.37 2.91 -0.61
N ALA A 85 -6.79 1.75 -0.92
CA ALA A 85 -6.89 0.55 -0.09
C ALA A 85 -5.86 0.55 1.07
N PRO A 86 -6.18 0.02 2.26
CA PRO A 86 -5.29 0.06 3.43
C PRO A 86 -4.07 -0.89 3.31
N THR A 87 -4.20 -1.96 2.52
CA THR A 87 -3.15 -2.95 2.24
C THR A 87 -3.19 -3.38 0.77
N CYS A 88 -2.10 -3.93 0.26
CA CYS A 88 -2.06 -4.54 -1.06
C CYS A 88 -3.02 -5.74 -1.16
N ALA A 89 -3.21 -6.51 -0.08
CA ALA A 89 -4.18 -7.59 -0.05
C ALA A 89 -5.63 -7.07 -0.20
N SER A 90 -5.95 -5.93 0.42
CA SER A 90 -7.25 -5.27 0.25
C SER A 90 -7.47 -4.79 -1.18
N LEU A 91 -6.43 -4.23 -1.83
CA LEU A 91 -6.54 -3.91 -3.27
C LEU A 91 -6.74 -5.17 -4.12
N ALA A 92 -6.08 -6.29 -3.79
CA ALA A 92 -6.27 -7.55 -4.49
C ALA A 92 -7.71 -8.07 -4.35
N GLU A 93 -8.31 -7.92 -3.18
CA GLU A 93 -9.72 -8.22 -2.94
C GLU A 93 -10.64 -7.35 -3.81
N ASP A 94 -10.40 -6.04 -3.85
CA ASP A 94 -11.17 -5.10 -4.69
C ASP A 94 -11.07 -5.49 -6.17
N ILE A 95 -9.90 -5.93 -6.64
CA ILE A 95 -9.68 -6.39 -8.02
C ILE A 95 -10.48 -7.66 -8.31
N VAL A 96 -10.44 -8.66 -7.43
CA VAL A 96 -11.21 -9.91 -7.60
C VAL A 96 -12.72 -9.68 -7.53
N ARG A 97 -13.16 -8.68 -6.76
CA ARG A 97 -14.56 -8.22 -6.72
C ARG A 97 -14.96 -7.36 -7.93
N GLY A 98 -14.01 -6.99 -8.80
CA GLY A 98 -14.25 -6.13 -9.97
C GLY A 98 -14.47 -4.66 -9.62
N LEU A 99 -14.09 -4.23 -8.41
CA LEU A 99 -14.20 -2.85 -7.94
C LEU A 99 -12.96 -2.01 -8.29
N ALA A 100 -11.84 -2.68 -8.60
CA ALA A 100 -10.56 -2.06 -8.91
C ALA A 100 -9.82 -2.82 -10.03
N THR A 101 -8.75 -2.23 -10.53
CA THR A 101 -7.85 -2.83 -11.52
C THR A 101 -6.40 -2.82 -11.02
N GLU A 102 -5.55 -3.68 -11.57
CA GLU A 102 -4.13 -3.70 -11.18
C GLU A 102 -3.44 -2.34 -11.41
N THR A 103 -3.88 -1.57 -12.41
CA THR A 103 -3.34 -0.23 -12.73
C THR A 103 -3.73 0.86 -11.73
N ASP A 104 -4.67 0.61 -10.82
CA ASP A 104 -4.95 1.55 -9.72
C ASP A 104 -3.77 1.62 -8.73
N CYS A 105 -2.92 0.59 -8.73
CA CYS A 105 -1.63 0.64 -8.08
C CYS A 105 -0.65 1.49 -8.89
N ILE A 106 -0.16 2.60 -8.30
CA ILE A 106 0.81 3.50 -8.95
C ILE A 106 2.07 2.81 -9.47
N PHE A 107 2.51 1.71 -8.83
CA PHE A 107 3.65 0.93 -9.29
C PHE A 107 3.33 0.18 -10.58
N LYS A 108 2.18 -0.50 -10.63
CA LYS A 108 1.71 -1.21 -11.83
C LYS A 108 1.35 -0.28 -12.97
N LEU A 109 0.80 0.90 -12.68
CA LEU A 109 0.57 1.93 -13.67
C LEU A 109 1.88 2.36 -14.33
N LYS A 110 2.92 2.64 -13.52
CA LYS A 110 4.24 3.01 -14.04
C LYS A 110 4.86 1.89 -14.87
N ASP A 111 4.75 0.64 -14.44
CA ASP A 111 5.25 -0.51 -15.20
C ASP A 111 4.56 -0.61 -16.57
N ARG A 112 3.24 -0.42 -16.60
CA ARG A 112 2.47 -0.46 -17.85
C ARG A 112 2.80 0.71 -18.78
N ILE A 113 3.00 1.91 -18.25
CA ILE A 113 3.43 3.08 -19.03
C ILE A 113 4.80 2.81 -19.66
N ARG A 114 5.74 2.24 -18.91
CA ARG A 114 7.08 1.89 -19.43
C ARG A 114 6.99 0.84 -20.55
N ALA A 115 6.16 -0.19 -20.37
CA ALA A 115 5.97 -1.22 -21.38
C ALA A 115 5.43 -0.64 -22.70
N VAL A 116 4.37 0.16 -22.63
CA VAL A 116 3.80 0.83 -23.81
C VAL A 116 4.82 1.77 -24.47
N ALA A 117 5.58 2.52 -23.67
CA ALA A 117 6.63 3.39 -24.20
C ALA A 117 7.73 2.60 -24.92
N ALA A 118 8.10 1.41 -24.43
CA ALA A 118 9.07 0.54 -25.09
C ALA A 118 8.54 0.02 -26.45
N GLU A 119 7.27 -0.42 -26.50
CA GLU A 119 6.64 -0.88 -27.74
C GLU A 119 6.61 0.23 -28.82
N MET A 120 6.33 1.48 -28.42
CA MET A 120 6.35 2.62 -29.35
C MET A 120 7.72 2.82 -30.01
N ILE A 121 8.80 2.62 -29.23
CA ILE A 121 10.19 2.76 -29.71
C ILE A 121 10.54 1.63 -30.69
N GLU A 122 10.12 0.41 -30.38
CA GLU A 122 10.33 -0.74 -31.26
C GLU A 122 9.62 -0.56 -32.61
N LEU A 123 8.38 -0.07 -32.58
CA LEU A 123 7.61 0.25 -33.79
C LEU A 123 8.28 1.35 -34.62
N GLU A 124 8.79 2.41 -33.99
CA GLU A 124 9.55 3.47 -34.69
C GLU A 124 10.79 2.89 -35.40
N ASN A 125 11.52 1.99 -34.74
CA ASN A 125 12.68 1.32 -35.33
C ASN A 125 12.30 0.39 -36.50
N GLU A 126 11.16 -0.31 -36.44
CA GLU A 126 10.60 -1.08 -37.57
C GLU A 126 10.24 -0.16 -38.76
N MET A 127 9.59 0.98 -38.49
CA MET A 127 9.18 1.94 -39.52
C MET A 127 10.38 2.58 -40.23
N SER A 128 11.41 2.98 -39.49
CA SER A 128 12.65 3.55 -40.03
C SER A 128 13.40 2.57 -40.95
N ARG A 129 13.27 1.25 -40.72
CA ARG A 129 13.87 0.21 -41.58
C ARG A 129 13.24 0.09 -42.97
N HIS A 130 11.99 0.53 -43.16
CA HIS A 130 11.24 0.31 -44.41
C HIS A 130 11.12 1.57 -45.30
N ALA A 131 11.25 2.78 -44.75
CA ALA A 131 11.34 4.01 -45.52
C ALA A 131 12.19 5.05 -44.74
N PRO A 132 13.45 5.29 -45.12
CA PRO A 132 14.23 6.36 -44.52
C PRO A 132 13.53 7.70 -44.76
N LEU A 133 13.26 8.45 -43.69
CA LEU A 133 12.71 9.80 -43.83
C LEU A 133 13.71 10.66 -44.64
N PRO A 134 13.25 11.36 -45.70
CA PRO A 134 14.14 12.23 -46.47
C PRO A 134 14.61 13.39 -45.60
N GLY A 135 15.89 13.38 -45.22
CA GLY A 135 16.52 14.48 -44.48
C GLY A 135 17.13 14.12 -43.12
N ASP A 136 17.11 12.85 -42.69
CA ASP A 136 17.84 12.43 -41.48
C ASP A 136 19.34 12.26 -41.80
N ASN A 137 20.13 13.24 -41.37
CA ASN A 137 21.58 13.26 -41.41
C ASN A 137 22.21 12.59 -40.17
N GLY A 138 21.61 11.50 -39.69
CA GLY A 138 22.09 10.73 -38.54
C GLY A 138 21.92 11.47 -37.23
N SER A 139 20.86 12.28 -37.11
CA SER A 139 20.55 12.94 -35.84
C SER A 139 19.92 11.92 -34.91
N GLU A 140 20.60 11.70 -33.80
CA GLU A 140 20.18 10.96 -32.62
C GLU A 140 18.65 10.91 -32.47
N SER A 141 18.07 9.69 -32.52
CA SER A 141 16.62 9.50 -32.45
C SER A 141 16.03 10.35 -31.32
N VAL A 142 14.95 11.09 -31.58
CA VAL A 142 14.26 11.94 -30.60
C VAL A 142 13.95 11.22 -29.28
N VAL A 143 13.79 9.90 -29.35
CA VAL A 143 13.68 8.99 -28.21
C VAL A 143 14.94 8.96 -27.35
N LYS A 144 16.14 8.72 -27.93
CA LYS A 144 17.41 8.69 -27.18
C LYS A 144 17.65 9.98 -26.39
N LEU A 145 17.32 11.13 -26.96
CA LEU A 145 17.38 12.43 -26.28
C LEU A 145 16.42 12.50 -25.09
N ALA A 146 15.20 11.97 -25.22
CA ALA A 146 14.21 11.95 -24.13
C ALA A 146 14.53 10.96 -22.98
N TYR A 147 15.40 9.97 -23.21
CA TYR A 147 15.83 9.02 -22.18
C TYR A 147 17.16 9.39 -21.51
N GLN A 148 18.09 10.02 -22.23
CA GLN A 148 19.39 10.47 -21.67
C GLN A 148 19.25 11.55 -20.58
N GLU A 149 18.17 12.34 -20.57
CA GLU A 149 17.95 13.35 -19.53
C GLU A 149 17.59 12.76 -18.14
N LYS A 150 17.29 11.45 -18.02
CA LYS A 150 16.86 10.82 -16.77
C LYS A 150 17.98 10.22 -15.91
N ASP A 151 19.18 10.06 -16.45
CA ASP A 151 20.36 9.64 -15.66
C ASP A 151 20.92 10.79 -14.80
N ASN A 152 20.34 11.99 -14.88
CA ASN A 152 20.77 13.18 -14.16
C ASN A 152 19.81 13.61 -13.03
N VAL A 153 18.92 12.72 -12.57
CA VAL A 153 18.16 12.95 -11.33
C VAL A 153 19.01 12.46 -10.16
N GLU A 154 19.86 13.35 -9.63
CA GLU A 154 20.45 13.16 -8.31
C GLU A 154 19.33 12.92 -7.28
N LEU A 155 19.24 11.69 -6.78
CA LEU A 155 18.51 11.40 -5.56
C LEU A 155 19.14 12.28 -4.45
N PRO A 156 18.37 13.09 -3.72
CA PRO A 156 18.94 13.83 -2.60
C PRO A 156 19.49 12.82 -1.60
N SER A 157 20.83 12.78 -1.47
CA SER A 157 21.52 12.06 -0.41
C SER A 157 20.89 12.45 0.92
N ALA A 158 20.28 11.48 1.58
CA ALA A 158 19.79 11.61 2.93
C ALA A 158 20.99 11.88 3.86
N ASN A 159 21.26 13.15 4.11
CA ASN A 159 22.02 13.55 5.29
C ASN A 159 21.13 13.27 6.51
N ASN A 160 21.36 12.12 7.14
CA ASN A 160 20.91 11.88 8.51
C ASN A 160 22.14 11.80 9.41
N GLU A 161 22.47 12.94 10.02
CA GLU A 161 22.99 12.94 11.38
C GLU A 161 21.95 12.29 12.29
N ALA A 162 22.24 11.10 12.81
CA ALA A 162 21.73 10.58 14.09
C ALA A 162 22.24 9.15 14.30
N THR A 163 23.43 9.01 14.89
CA THR A 163 23.69 7.85 15.75
C THR A 163 24.22 8.36 17.09
N GLY A 164 23.28 8.51 18.02
CA GLY A 164 23.54 8.41 19.44
C GLY A 164 23.67 6.95 19.84
N GLN A 165 24.60 6.73 20.77
CA GLN A 165 24.81 5.60 21.67
C GLN A 165 25.12 4.20 21.12
N ALA A 166 26.31 3.71 21.49
CA ALA A 166 26.48 2.39 22.08
C ALA A 166 27.28 2.53 23.38
N ASP A 167 26.56 2.47 24.49
CA ASP A 167 27.05 2.33 25.85
C ASP A 167 27.58 0.89 26.01
N THR A 168 28.90 0.71 26.09
CA THR A 168 29.52 -0.57 26.40
C THR A 168 29.82 -0.61 27.89
N GLY A 169 29.13 -1.51 28.58
CA GLY A 169 29.25 -1.72 30.01
C GLY A 169 30.68 -1.89 30.50
N LYS A 170 30.94 -1.28 31.66
CA LYS A 170 32.06 -1.59 32.51
C LYS A 170 31.50 -2.00 33.87
N ALA A 171 31.71 -3.27 34.21
CA ALA A 171 31.68 -3.74 35.58
C ALA A 171 32.76 -3.02 36.37
N GLU A 172 32.46 -2.63 37.61
CA GLU A 172 33.41 -2.56 38.72
C GLU A 172 32.65 -2.34 40.04
N ASP A 173 33.18 -2.98 41.06
CA ASP A 173 32.67 -3.18 42.41
C ASP A 173 32.41 -1.88 43.21
N VAL A 174 31.68 -2.01 44.32
CA VAL A 174 32.14 -1.68 45.69
C VAL A 174 30.96 -1.31 46.61
N LEU A 175 30.84 -2.11 47.68
CA LEU A 175 30.17 -1.89 49.00
C LEU A 175 28.64 -1.73 49.06
#